data_AF-A0A8S4S7Z3-F1
#
_entry.id   AF-A0A8S4S7Z3-F1
#
_cell.length_a   1.000
_cell.length_b   1.000
_cell.length_c   1.000
_cell.angle_alpha   90.00
_cell.angle_beta   90.00
_cell.angle_gamma   90.00
#
_symmetry.space_group_name_H-M   'P 1'
#
loop_
_entity.id
_entity.type
_entity.pdbx_description
1 polymer ?
#
loop_
_entity_poly.entity_id
_entity_poly.type
_entity_poly.pdbx_seq_one_letter_code
_entity_poly.pdbx_strand_id
1 'polypeptide(L)' 'MERAMLGVSLRDQIRNEEIRRRTRVTDIAQRVAKLKWQLAGQIARRTDERWDLKVLEWRPRTGKRSAGHPPTR' A
#
# COMPACT_ATOMS: atom_id res chain seq x y z
N MET A 1 -13.86 2.25 -12.99
CA MET A 1 -13.43 1.11 -13.82
C MET A 1 -14.44 -0.02 -13.77
N GLU A 2 -14.61 -0.71 -12.64
CA GLU A 2 -15.47 -1.91 -12.55
C GLU A 2 -16.91 -1.72 -13.06
N ARG A 3 -17.51 -0.57 -12.81
CA ARG A 3 -18.83 -0.21 -13.35
C ARG A 3 -18.84 -0.11 -14.88
N ALA A 4 -17.80 0.48 -15.47
CA ALA A 4 -17.66 0.57 -16.92
C ALA A 4 -17.43 -0.82 -17.54
N MET A 5 -16.71 -1.72 -16.86
CA MET A 5 -16.53 -3.11 -17.31
C MET A 5 -17.86 -3.89 -17.40
N LEU A 6 -18.82 -3.54 -16.55
CA LEU A 6 -20.16 -4.14 -16.52
C LEU A 6 -21.23 -3.32 -17.25
N GLY A 7 -20.87 -2.15 -17.83
CA GLY A 7 -21.83 -1.26 -18.47
C GLY A 7 -22.89 -0.66 -17.53
N VAL A 8 -22.65 -0.64 -16.22
CA VAL A 8 -23.63 -0.18 -15.21
C VAL A 8 -23.40 1.27 -14.81
N SER A 9 -24.50 2.00 -14.67
CA SER A 9 -24.55 3.40 -14.30
C SER A 9 -24.77 3.58 -12.79
N LEU A 10 -24.70 4.84 -12.31
CA LEU A 10 -25.09 5.16 -10.93
C LEU A 10 -26.60 4.98 -10.66
N ARG A 11 -27.42 5.05 -11.71
CA ARG A 11 -28.90 4.96 -11.60
C ARG A 11 -29.37 3.54 -11.29
N ASP A 12 -28.56 2.53 -11.63
CA ASP A 12 -28.90 1.13 -11.38
C ASP A 12 -28.83 0.78 -9.88
N GLN A 13 -28.28 1.67 -9.05
CA GLN A 13 -28.17 1.55 -7.59
C GLN A 13 -27.62 0.19 -7.10
N ILE A 14 -26.81 -0.47 -7.93
CA ILE A 14 -26.20 -1.75 -7.60
C ILE A 14 -25.13 -1.53 -6.54
N ARG A 15 -25.18 -2.34 -5.47
CA ARG A 15 -24.20 -2.31 -4.40
C ARG A 15 -22.80 -2.61 -4.94
N ASN A 16 -21.79 -1.92 -4.40
CA ASN A 16 -20.41 -2.12 -4.80
C ASN A 16 -19.91 -3.55 -4.54
N GLU A 17 -20.41 -4.22 -3.50
CA GLU A 17 -20.12 -5.63 -3.22
C GLU A 17 -20.57 -6.56 -4.36
N GLU A 18 -21.75 -6.31 -4.93
CA GLU A 18 -22.28 -7.08 -6.06
C GLU A 18 -21.47 -6.81 -7.33
N ILE A 19 -21.06 -5.55 -7.54
CA ILE A 19 -20.16 -5.18 -8.66
C ILE A 19 -18.84 -5.94 -8.54
N ARG A 20 -18.22 -5.94 -7.35
CA ARG A 20 -16.97 -6.69 -7.08
C ARG A 20 -17.15 -8.20 -7.25
N ARG A 21 -18.29 -8.76 -6.82
CA ARG A 21 -18.61 -10.19 -7.00
C ARG A 21 -18.67 -10.57 -8.48
N ARG A 22 -19.25 -9.69 -9.31
CA ARG A 22 -19.40 -9.92 -10.76
C ARG A 22 -18.09 -9.73 -11.51
N THR A 23 -17.33 -8.67 -11.21
CA THR A 23 -16.07 -8.38 -11.90
C THR A 23 -14.95 -9.33 -11.49
N ARG A 24 -15.00 -9.89 -10.27
CA ARG A 24 -13.93 -10.73 -9.68
C ARG A 24 -12.56 -10.08 -9.75
N VAL A 25 -12.53 -8.74 -9.86
CA VAL A 25 -11.29 -7.98 -9.88
C VAL A 25 -10.64 -8.13 -8.52
N THR A 26 -9.34 -8.45 -8.53
CA THR A 26 -8.58 -8.59 -7.29
C THR A 26 -8.57 -7.26 -6.55
N ASP A 27 -8.84 -7.31 -5.25
CA ASP A 27 -8.78 -6.12 -4.42
C ASP A 27 -7.37 -5.51 -4.48
N ILE A 28 -7.31 -4.23 -4.87
CA ILE A 28 -6.04 -3.53 -5.10
C ILE A 28 -5.27 -3.40 -3.79
N ALA A 29 -5.94 -3.16 -2.66
CA ALA A 29 -5.27 -3.04 -1.38
C ALA A 29 -4.61 -4.37 -0.98
N GLN A 30 -5.30 -5.49 -1.18
CA GLN A 30 -4.73 -6.82 -0.97
C GLN A 30 -3.53 -7.08 -1.89
N ARG A 31 -3.63 -6.73 -3.18
CA ARG A 31 -2.53 -6.90 -4.14
C ARG A 31 -1.31 -6.06 -3.75
N VAL A 32 -1.52 -4.79 -3.40
CA VAL A 32 -0.47 -3.89 -2.94
C VAL A 32 0.19 -4.41 -1.67
N ALA A 33 -0.60 -4.87 -0.69
CA ALA A 33 -0.07 -5.46 0.54
C ALA A 33 0.80 -6.70 0.24
N LYS A 34 0.31 -7.61 -0.62
CA LYS A 34 1.07 -8.80 -1.03
C LYS A 34 2.40 -8.44 -1.68
N LEU A 35 2.40 -7.48 -2.60
CA LEU A 35 3.62 -7.02 -3.28
C LEU A 35 4.62 -6.39 -2.30
N LYS A 36 4.15 -5.58 -1.35
CA LYS A 36 5.00 -5.00 -0.30
C LYS A 36 5.66 -6.08 0.57
N TRP A 37 4.89 -7.10 0.97
CA TRP A 37 5.44 -8.23 1.74
C TRP A 37 6.43 -9.08 0.94
N GLN A 38 6.16 -9.29 -0.36
CA GLN A 38 7.09 -9.98 -1.24
C GLN A 38 8.42 -9.22 -1.38
N LEU A 39 8.34 -7.89 -1.54
CA LEU A 39 9.52 -7.02 -1.58
C LEU A 39 10.30 -7.10 -0.26
N ALA A 40 9.62 -6.95 0.88
CA ALA A 40 10.25 -7.05 2.20
C ALA A 40 10.96 -8.40 2.40
N GLY A 41 10.32 -9.51 2.01
CA GLY A 41 10.93 -10.83 2.09
C GLY A 41 12.11 -11.03 1.12
N GLN A 42 12.05 -10.45 -0.08
CA GLN A 42 13.18 -10.46 -1.01
C GLN A 42 14.38 -9.73 -0.44
N ILE A 43 14.17 -8.58 0.20
CA ILE A 43 15.24 -7.77 0.79
C ILE A 43 15.79 -8.47 2.05
N ALA A 44 14.93 -9.01 2.91
CA ALA A 44 15.37 -9.70 4.14
C ALA A 44 16.21 -10.97 3.89
N ARG A 45 16.04 -11.63 2.73
CA ARG A 45 16.84 -12.81 2.35
C ARG A 45 18.15 -12.45 1.66
N ARG A 46 18.32 -11.21 1.24
CA ARG A 46 19.54 -10.77 0.55
C ARG A 46 20.63 -10.45 1.57
N THR A 47 21.86 -10.79 1.19
CA THR A 47 23.06 -10.56 2.00
C THR A 47 23.98 -9.53 1.35
N ASP A 48 23.61 -9.01 0.16
CA ASP A 48 24.38 -8.03 -0.59
C ASP A 48 23.93 -6.58 -0.31
N GLU A 49 24.89 -5.66 -0.20
CA GLU A 49 24.65 -4.23 0.10
C GLU A 49 24.20 -3.42 -1.14
N ARG A 50 23.14 -3.88 -1.80
CA ARG A 50 22.54 -3.16 -2.93
C ARG A 50 21.79 -1.91 -2.49
N TRP A 51 21.52 -1.06 -3.47
CA TRP A 51 20.90 0.25 -3.25
C TRP A 51 19.50 0.15 -2.63
N ASP A 52 18.77 -0.94 -2.82
CA ASP A 52 17.44 -1.20 -2.26
C ASP A 52 17.46 -1.29 -0.73
N LEU A 53 18.47 -1.95 -0.15
CA LEU A 53 18.68 -1.95 1.30
C LEU A 53 19.07 -0.55 1.80
N LYS A 54 19.97 0.13 1.08
CA LYS A 54 20.42 1.49 1.43
C LYS A 54 19.29 2.52 1.45
N VAL A 55 18.31 2.38 0.56
CA VAL A 55 17.11 3.24 0.52
C VAL A 55 16.17 2.94 1.70
N LEU A 56 16.01 1.67 2.09
CA LEU A 56 15.18 1.29 3.23
C LEU A 56 15.78 1.68 4.58
N GLU A 57 17.09 1.46 4.75
CA GLU A 57 17.82 1.83 5.95
C GLU A 57 18.20 3.32 5.97
N TRP A 58 17.86 4.05 4.92
CA TRP A 58 18.15 5.47 4.81
C TRP A 58 17.55 6.21 6.00
N ARG A 59 18.43 6.76 6.82
CA ARG A 59 18.08 7.72 7.87
C ARG A 59 18.71 9.06 7.54
N PRO A 60 17.98 10.17 7.70
CA PRO A 60 18.58 11.49 7.55
C PRO A 60 19.72 11.63 8.57
N ARG A 61 20.95 11.79 8.09
CA ARG A 61 22.15 11.92 8.94
C ARG A 61 22.22 13.27 9.68
N THR A 62 21.32 14.19 9.39
CA THR A 62 21.40 15.58 9.86
C THR A 62 20.02 16.06 10.30
N GLY A 63 19.70 15.93 11.58
CA GLY A 63 18.48 16.51 12.14
C GLY A 63 18.35 16.28 13.64
N LYS A 64 18.32 17.37 14.43
CA LYS A 64 17.78 17.33 15.79
C LYS A 64 16.25 17.28 15.66
N ARG A 65 15.63 16.20 16.14
CA ARG A 65 14.16 16.14 16.26
C ARG A 65 13.74 17.24 17.24
N SER A 66 12.77 18.08 16.87
CA SER A 66 12.22 19.07 17.80
C SER A 66 11.68 18.36 19.03
N ALA A 67 11.90 18.92 20.22
CA ALA A 67 11.23 18.45 21.43
C ALA A 67 9.72 18.43 21.16
N GLY A 68 9.07 17.29 21.37
CA GLY A 68 7.62 17.18 21.23
C GLY A 68 6.89 18.11 22.20
N HIS A 69 5.56 18.15 22.13
CA HIS A 69 4.77 18.93 23.06
C HIS A 69 5.13 18.59 24.51
N PRO A 70 5.47 19.58 25.36
CA PRO A 70 5.68 19.33 26.77
C PRO A 70 4.40 18.74 27.39
N PRO A 71 4.51 17.86 28.40
CA PRO A 71 3.35 17.26 29.03
C PRO A 71 2.43 18.35 29.57
N THR A 72 1.15 18.29 29.20
CA THR A 72 0.12 19.17 29.75
C THR A 72 0.09 18.98 31.26
N ARG A 73 0.18 20.10 31.98
CA ARG A 73 0.23 20.19 33.44
C ARG A 73 -1.00 19.59 34.10
#